data_AF-A0A0Q3GL33-F1
#
_entry.id   AF-A0A0Q3GL33-F1
#
_cell.length_a   1.000
_cell.length_b   1.000
_cell.length_c   1.000
_cell.angle_alpha   90.00
_cell.angle_beta   90.00
_cell.angle_gamma   90.00
#
_symmetry.space_group_name_H-M   'P 1'
#
loop_
_entity.id
_entity.type
_entity.pdbx_description
1 polymer ?
#
loop_
_entity_poly.entity_id
_entity_poly.type
_entity_poly.pdbx_seq_one_letter_code
_entity_poly.pdbx_strand_id
1 'polypeptide(L)'
;MQEVLITLDNENKAARKSIRMGGRRGAMQAVVTHLEMLLIRCAEAVASNDLHSASEVLEQIKRYSSPTGDARQRLAHYFAQGLEARLAGTGSQFYRSLIGTRTSTVELVKAYHLYDATFCFLKVAFLFSNKIIYKAVAGRKKLHIVHYGINLGLQWPDLIQWLAGREDGPPVVRMISINIPQPGFSPYEQIEEAGHRLSNYASKFGMSIKFQAITGKPEAVRAEDLHIDPDEVLVVNSLFQFRTLMDDSLKFDRVSPRDMVLGTIRKMKLMAA
;
A
#
# COMPACT_ATOMS: atom_id res chain seq x y z
N MET A 1 -15.20 66.34 3.77
CA MET A 1 -15.72 65.39 4.80
C MET A 1 -16.99 64.65 4.38
N GLN A 2 -17.83 65.18 3.49
CA GLN A 2 -19.10 64.53 3.10
C GLN A 2 -18.92 63.38 2.08
N GLU A 3 -17.91 63.45 1.20
CA GLU A 3 -17.61 62.36 0.25
C GLU A 3 -17.00 61.12 0.91
N VAL A 4 -16.32 61.28 2.04
CA VAL A 4 -15.68 60.17 2.78
C VAL A 4 -16.70 59.33 3.56
N LEU A 5 -17.79 59.93 4.04
CA LEU A 5 -18.87 59.17 4.69
C LEU A 5 -19.69 58.34 3.68
N ILE A 6 -19.88 58.86 2.46
CA ILE A 6 -20.67 58.17 1.42
C ILE A 6 -19.92 56.94 0.88
N THR A 7 -18.59 57.00 0.78
CA THR A 7 -17.77 55.85 0.39
C THR A 7 -17.74 54.76 1.47
N LEU A 8 -17.61 55.13 2.75
CA LEU A 8 -17.64 54.18 3.88
C LEU A 8 -18.99 53.46 4.02
N ASP A 9 -20.11 54.14 3.77
CA ASP A 9 -21.44 53.52 3.81
C ASP A 9 -21.69 52.58 2.62
N ASN A 10 -21.13 52.87 1.45
CA ASN A 10 -21.24 52.03 0.27
C ASN A 10 -20.35 50.77 0.39
N GLU A 11 -19.15 50.88 0.96
CA GLU A 11 -18.29 49.74 1.28
C GLU A 11 -18.91 48.83 2.36
N ASN A 12 -19.53 49.41 3.39
CA ASN A 12 -20.25 48.66 4.41
C ASN A 12 -21.51 47.95 3.87
N LYS A 13 -22.23 48.55 2.92
CA LYS A 13 -23.35 47.89 2.23
C LYS A 13 -22.87 46.76 1.31
N ALA A 14 -21.74 46.93 0.62
CA ALA A 14 -21.13 45.88 -0.21
C ALA A 14 -20.61 44.70 0.64
N ALA A 15 -19.97 44.99 1.78
CA ALA A 15 -19.52 43.98 2.75
C ALA A 15 -20.69 43.21 3.37
N ARG A 16 -21.79 43.90 3.74
CA ARG A 16 -23.01 43.24 4.21
C ARG A 16 -23.70 42.38 3.14
N LYS A 17 -23.58 42.74 1.85
CA LYS A 17 -24.08 41.93 0.73
C LYS A 17 -23.20 40.70 0.45
N SER A 18 -21.87 40.80 0.61
CA SER A 18 -20.95 39.66 0.47
C SER A 18 -21.10 38.65 1.61
N ILE A 19 -21.36 39.12 2.84
CA ILE A 19 -21.66 38.27 4.01
C ILE A 19 -22.98 37.49 3.79
N ARG A 20 -24.00 38.11 3.18
CA ARG A 20 -25.28 37.44 2.85
C ARG A 20 -25.15 36.38 1.74
N MET A 21 -24.23 36.57 0.78
CA MET A 21 -23.92 35.57 -0.27
C MET A 21 -22.92 34.50 0.21
N GLY A 22 -22.21 34.76 1.31
CA GLY A 22 -21.23 33.88 1.93
C GLY A 22 -21.82 32.82 2.88
N GLY A 23 -23.10 32.89 3.24
CA GLY A 23 -23.70 31.98 4.23
C GLY A 23 -23.57 30.49 3.91
N ARG A 24 -23.58 30.12 2.61
CA ARG A 24 -23.34 28.74 2.17
C ARG A 24 -21.85 28.36 2.20
N ARG A 25 -20.93 29.27 1.89
CA ARG A 25 -19.48 29.02 1.92
C ARG A 25 -18.91 29.05 3.34
N GLY A 26 -19.41 29.92 4.22
CA GLY A 26 -19.03 30.00 5.63
C GLY A 26 -19.56 28.83 6.47
N ALA A 27 -20.81 28.40 6.24
CA ALA A 27 -21.33 27.17 6.85
C ALA A 27 -20.58 25.93 6.34
N MET A 28 -20.25 25.87 5.03
CA MET A 28 -19.47 24.77 4.48
C MET A 28 -18.01 24.77 4.99
N GLN A 29 -17.40 25.95 5.19
CA GLN A 29 -16.04 26.06 5.74
C GLN A 29 -15.97 25.72 7.24
N ALA A 30 -17.01 26.04 8.03
CA ALA A 30 -17.13 25.66 9.44
C ALA A 30 -17.47 24.16 9.63
N VAL A 31 -18.23 23.56 8.69
CA VAL A 31 -18.47 22.10 8.63
C VAL A 31 -17.20 21.35 8.18
N VAL A 32 -16.36 21.98 7.37
CA VAL A 32 -15.07 21.46 6.92
C VAL A 32 -14.04 21.36 8.07
N THR A 33 -14.21 22.08 9.18
CA THR A 33 -13.47 21.85 10.45
C THR A 33 -14.17 20.88 11.40
N HIS A 34 -15.37 20.40 11.04
CA HIS A 34 -16.21 19.55 11.88
C HIS A 34 -16.01 18.06 11.59
N LEU A 35 -15.73 17.66 10.35
CA LEU A 35 -15.62 16.22 10.01
C LEU A 35 -14.45 15.53 10.73
N GLU A 36 -13.26 16.12 10.76
CA GLU A 36 -12.10 15.57 11.47
C GLU A 36 -12.36 15.51 12.98
N MET A 37 -13.00 16.55 13.54
CA MET A 37 -13.38 16.59 14.95
C MET A 37 -14.45 15.55 15.29
N LEU A 38 -15.46 15.37 14.43
CA LEU A 38 -16.48 14.34 14.58
C LEU A 38 -15.86 12.94 14.53
N LEU A 39 -14.91 12.70 13.62
CA LEU A 39 -14.19 11.43 13.56
C LEU A 39 -13.47 11.12 14.88
N ILE A 40 -12.78 12.12 15.44
CA ILE A 40 -12.09 11.98 16.74
C ILE A 40 -13.10 11.69 17.85
N ARG A 41 -14.17 12.49 17.96
CA ARG A 41 -15.23 12.29 18.97
C ARG A 41 -15.92 10.94 18.84
N CYS A 42 -16.19 10.50 17.62
CA CYS A 42 -16.77 9.18 17.36
C CYS A 42 -15.82 8.08 17.81
N ALA A 43 -14.52 8.21 17.53
CA ALA A 43 -13.51 7.25 17.96
C ALA A 43 -13.41 7.19 19.49
N GLU A 44 -13.46 8.33 20.19
CA GLU A 44 -13.48 8.41 21.66
C GLU A 44 -14.72 7.73 22.26
N ALA A 45 -15.90 7.96 21.68
CA ALA A 45 -17.15 7.32 22.11
C ALA A 45 -17.09 5.79 21.90
N VAL A 46 -16.60 5.33 20.74
CA VAL A 46 -16.37 3.91 20.46
C VAL A 46 -15.37 3.30 21.45
N ALA A 47 -14.29 4.00 21.76
CA ALA A 47 -13.27 3.53 22.71
C ALA A 47 -13.80 3.43 24.15
N SER A 48 -14.69 4.34 24.53
CA SER A 48 -15.34 4.39 25.85
C SER A 48 -16.57 3.47 25.96
N ASN A 49 -16.87 2.70 24.91
CA ASN A 49 -18.07 1.86 24.81
C ASN A 49 -19.40 2.63 24.97
N ASP A 50 -19.40 3.92 24.66
CA ASP A 50 -20.61 4.75 24.61
C ASP A 50 -21.28 4.57 23.23
N LEU A 51 -22.05 3.49 23.12
CA LEU A 51 -22.68 3.09 21.85
C LEU A 51 -23.68 4.14 21.34
N HIS A 52 -24.38 4.82 22.25
CA HIS A 52 -25.39 5.81 21.87
C HIS A 52 -24.74 7.03 21.24
N SER A 53 -23.78 7.66 21.93
CA SER A 53 -23.05 8.81 21.39
C SER A 53 -22.27 8.44 20.14
N ALA A 54 -21.66 7.24 20.08
CA ALA A 54 -20.97 6.76 18.89
C ALA A 54 -21.91 6.69 17.67
N SER A 55 -23.10 6.10 17.84
CA SER A 55 -24.09 6.01 16.77
C SER A 55 -24.56 7.39 16.29
N GLU A 56 -24.87 8.32 17.21
CA GLU A 56 -25.31 9.67 16.83
C GLU A 56 -24.24 10.45 16.05
N VAL A 57 -23.00 10.44 16.54
CA VAL A 57 -21.89 11.12 15.88
C VAL A 57 -21.58 10.46 14.52
N LEU A 58 -21.66 9.14 14.43
CA LEU A 58 -21.47 8.41 13.17
C LEU A 58 -22.52 8.77 12.12
N GLU A 59 -23.79 8.93 12.51
CA GLU A 59 -24.84 9.41 11.59
C GLU A 59 -24.56 10.83 11.09
N GLN A 60 -24.05 11.71 11.95
CA GLN A 60 -23.63 13.06 11.53
C GLN A 60 -22.49 13.00 10.52
N ILE A 61 -21.46 12.18 10.77
CA ILE A 61 -20.34 12.01 9.83
C ILE A 61 -20.86 11.52 8.47
N LYS A 62 -21.70 10.48 8.47
CA LYS A 62 -22.28 9.91 7.24
C LYS A 62 -23.07 10.94 6.44
N ARG A 63 -23.82 11.82 7.10
CA ARG A 63 -24.60 12.90 6.46
C ARG A 63 -23.75 13.90 5.66
N TYR A 64 -22.52 14.17 6.11
CA TYR A 64 -21.65 15.18 5.51
C TYR A 64 -20.46 14.61 4.74
N SER A 65 -20.18 13.31 4.90
CA SER A 65 -19.15 12.59 4.14
C SER A 65 -19.62 12.21 2.73
N SER A 66 -18.67 11.99 1.82
CA SER A 66 -18.96 11.54 0.46
C SER A 66 -17.75 10.81 -0.14
N PRO A 67 -17.92 9.67 -0.83
CA PRO A 67 -16.82 8.94 -1.47
C PRO A 67 -16.27 9.66 -2.71
N THR A 68 -17.01 10.60 -3.29
CA THR A 68 -16.62 11.37 -4.50
C THR A 68 -16.51 12.87 -4.24
N GLY A 69 -16.69 13.30 -2.98
CA GLY A 69 -16.56 14.68 -2.55
C GLY A 69 -15.11 15.17 -2.48
N ASP A 70 -14.87 16.24 -1.73
CA ASP A 70 -13.51 16.74 -1.50
C ASP A 70 -12.65 15.76 -0.65
N ALA A 71 -11.37 16.08 -0.48
CA ALA A 71 -10.43 15.21 0.25
C ALA A 71 -10.89 14.88 1.68
N ARG A 72 -11.53 15.83 2.39
CA ARG A 72 -12.00 15.64 3.77
C ARG A 72 -13.25 14.80 3.81
N GLN A 73 -14.18 15.02 2.88
CA GLN A 73 -15.38 14.21 2.76
C GLN A 73 -15.05 12.75 2.46
N ARG A 74 -14.07 12.49 1.60
CA ARG A 74 -13.62 11.12 1.29
C ARG A 74 -12.93 10.48 2.49
N LEU A 75 -12.06 11.22 3.18
CA LEU A 75 -11.43 10.77 4.42
C LEU A 75 -12.50 10.36 5.44
N ALA A 76 -13.45 11.24 5.73
CA ALA A 76 -14.53 10.98 6.67
C ALA A 76 -15.40 9.79 6.26
N HIS A 77 -15.69 9.63 4.96
CA HIS A 77 -16.49 8.52 4.46
C HIS A 77 -15.84 7.17 4.77
N TYR A 78 -14.57 6.99 4.41
CA TYR A 78 -13.88 5.71 4.62
C TYR A 78 -13.57 5.44 6.09
N PHE A 79 -13.25 6.46 6.89
CA PHE A 79 -13.10 6.30 8.33
C PHE A 79 -14.42 5.94 9.02
N ALA A 80 -15.56 6.53 8.59
CA ALA A 80 -16.87 6.19 9.12
C ALA A 80 -17.22 4.70 8.89
N GLN A 81 -16.90 4.15 7.72
CA GLN A 81 -17.07 2.70 7.46
C GLN A 81 -16.26 1.84 8.44
N GLY A 82 -15.01 2.24 8.72
CA GLY A 82 -14.17 1.54 9.68
C GLY A 82 -14.69 1.62 11.12
N LEU A 83 -15.14 2.80 11.54
CA LEU A 83 -15.74 3.03 12.86
C LEU A 83 -17.05 2.24 13.02
N GLU A 84 -17.89 2.21 11.99
CA GLU A 84 -19.11 1.40 11.96
C GLU A 84 -18.82 -0.10 12.10
N ALA A 85 -17.89 -0.61 11.29
CA ALA A 85 -17.51 -2.02 11.34
C ALA A 85 -16.88 -2.40 12.69
N ARG A 86 -16.17 -1.46 13.33
CA ARG A 86 -15.64 -1.64 14.68
C ARG A 86 -16.77 -1.67 15.71
N LEU A 87 -17.70 -0.73 15.66
CA LEU A 87 -18.85 -0.64 16.58
C LEU A 87 -19.74 -1.89 16.50
N ALA A 88 -19.94 -2.41 15.28
CA ALA A 88 -20.72 -3.62 15.04
C ALA A 88 -19.94 -4.93 15.33
N GLY A 89 -18.64 -4.87 15.63
CA GLY A 89 -17.80 -6.06 15.79
C GLY A 89 -17.58 -6.86 14.50
N THR A 90 -17.88 -6.28 13.33
CA THR A 90 -17.84 -6.95 12.01
C THR A 90 -16.57 -6.66 11.21
N GLY A 91 -15.61 -5.91 11.77
CA GLY A 91 -14.39 -5.47 11.09
C GLY A 91 -13.64 -6.57 10.31
N SER A 92 -13.46 -7.75 10.91
CA SER A 92 -12.80 -8.88 10.23
C SER A 92 -13.57 -9.40 9.03
N GLN A 93 -14.90 -9.48 9.12
CA GLN A 93 -15.77 -9.92 8.02
C GLN A 93 -15.83 -8.86 6.92
N PHE A 94 -15.97 -7.59 7.30
CA PHE A 94 -15.95 -6.45 6.39
C PHE A 94 -14.64 -6.40 5.59
N TYR A 95 -13.50 -6.52 6.27
CA TYR A 95 -12.19 -6.59 5.63
C TYR A 95 -12.08 -7.77 4.66
N ARG A 96 -12.49 -8.98 5.07
CA ARG A 96 -12.49 -10.18 4.21
C ARG A 96 -13.35 -10.01 2.96
N SER A 97 -14.51 -9.36 3.09
CA SER A 97 -15.39 -9.06 1.96
C SER A 97 -14.73 -8.09 0.98
N LEU A 98 -14.04 -7.06 1.48
CA LEU A 98 -13.33 -6.10 0.63
C LEU A 98 -12.17 -6.76 -0.12
N ILE A 99 -11.30 -7.49 0.57
CA ILE A 99 -10.15 -8.17 -0.06
C ILE A 99 -10.57 -9.36 -0.94
N GLY A 100 -11.75 -9.93 -0.69
CA GLY A 100 -12.31 -11.01 -1.51
C GLY A 100 -12.88 -10.50 -2.85
N THR A 101 -13.07 -9.19 -2.99
CA THR A 101 -13.52 -8.58 -4.25
C THR A 101 -12.35 -8.54 -5.23
N ARG A 102 -12.36 -9.40 -6.25
CA ARG A 102 -11.27 -9.50 -7.23
C ARG A 102 -11.26 -8.29 -8.16
N THR A 103 -10.23 -7.46 -8.07
CA THR A 103 -9.93 -6.44 -9.09
C THR A 103 -9.19 -7.10 -10.26
N SER A 104 -9.59 -6.80 -11.49
CA SER A 104 -8.92 -7.37 -12.66
C SER A 104 -7.48 -6.85 -12.80
N THR A 105 -6.59 -7.65 -13.39
CA THR A 105 -5.21 -7.22 -13.71
C THR A 105 -5.21 -5.93 -14.55
N VAL A 106 -6.15 -5.81 -15.50
CA VAL A 106 -6.30 -4.63 -16.36
C VAL A 106 -6.62 -3.37 -15.55
N GLU A 107 -7.54 -3.45 -14.60
CA GLU A 107 -7.87 -2.32 -13.73
C GLU A 107 -6.72 -1.94 -12.81
N LEU A 108 -6.02 -2.92 -12.24
CA LEU A 108 -4.84 -2.67 -11.41
C LEU A 108 -3.71 -1.98 -12.20
N VAL A 109 -3.48 -2.40 -13.46
CA VAL A 109 -2.51 -1.76 -14.34
C VAL A 109 -2.93 -0.33 -14.70
N LYS A 110 -4.22 -0.08 -14.99
CA LYS A 110 -4.75 1.28 -15.21
C LYS A 110 -4.58 2.15 -13.98
N ALA A 111 -4.89 1.64 -12.80
CA ALA A 111 -4.70 2.34 -11.53
C ALA A 111 -3.21 2.66 -11.28
N TYR A 112 -2.31 1.72 -11.58
CA TYR A 112 -0.87 1.95 -11.49
C TYR A 112 -0.41 3.05 -12.45
N HIS A 113 -0.86 3.06 -13.71
CA HIS A 113 -0.49 4.11 -14.66
C HIS A 113 -0.98 5.49 -14.23
N LEU A 114 -2.22 5.57 -13.72
CA LEU A 114 -2.74 6.81 -13.16
C LEU A 114 -1.90 7.25 -11.95
N TYR A 115 -1.54 6.31 -11.07
CA TYR A 115 -0.69 6.57 -9.92
C TYR A 115 0.70 7.07 -10.33
N ASP A 116 1.37 6.41 -11.27
CA ASP A 116 2.70 6.80 -11.75
C ASP A 116 2.70 8.18 -12.44
N ALA A 117 1.63 8.50 -13.15
CA ALA A 117 1.46 9.81 -13.80
C ALA A 117 1.21 10.96 -12.80
N THR A 118 0.77 10.65 -11.57
CA THR A 118 0.36 11.64 -10.57
C THR A 118 1.29 11.71 -9.36
N PHE A 119 1.91 10.59 -8.98
CA PHE A 119 2.75 10.44 -7.81
C PHE A 119 4.02 9.63 -8.12
N CYS A 120 5.16 10.06 -7.60
CA CYS A 120 6.45 9.40 -7.85
C CYS A 120 6.81 8.32 -6.82
N PHE A 121 5.98 8.09 -5.80
CA PHE A 121 6.38 7.28 -4.64
C PHE A 121 6.76 5.83 -4.98
N LEU A 122 5.91 5.12 -5.72
CA LEU A 122 6.22 3.75 -6.17
C LEU A 122 7.39 3.71 -7.15
N LYS A 123 7.45 4.67 -8.08
CA LYS A 123 8.55 4.82 -9.04
C LYS A 123 9.89 4.99 -8.34
N VAL A 124 9.96 5.87 -7.34
CA VAL A 124 11.15 6.10 -6.52
C VAL A 124 11.51 4.84 -5.74
N ALA A 125 10.54 4.17 -5.09
CA ALA A 125 10.79 2.92 -4.38
C ALA A 125 11.38 1.82 -5.29
N PHE A 126 10.81 1.65 -6.49
CA PHE A 126 11.30 0.71 -7.50
C PHE A 126 12.70 1.08 -7.99
N LEU A 127 12.91 2.35 -8.36
CA LEU A 127 14.20 2.86 -8.84
C LEU A 127 15.31 2.61 -7.82
N PHE A 128 15.09 2.96 -6.56
CA PHE A 128 16.09 2.77 -5.51
C PHE A 128 16.36 1.30 -5.24
N SER A 129 15.33 0.48 -5.07
CA SER A 129 15.50 -0.96 -4.86
C SER A 129 16.26 -1.59 -6.03
N ASN A 130 15.83 -1.37 -7.27
CA ASN A 130 16.48 -1.90 -8.46
C ASN A 130 17.93 -1.42 -8.59
N LYS A 131 18.23 -0.15 -8.26
CA LYS A 131 19.58 0.40 -8.36
C LYS A 131 20.52 -0.21 -7.33
N ILE A 132 20.03 -0.50 -6.13
CA ILE A 132 20.81 -1.21 -5.11
C ILE A 132 21.07 -2.65 -5.55
N ILE A 133 20.05 -3.35 -6.07
CA ILE A 133 20.20 -4.72 -6.58
C ILE A 133 21.23 -4.77 -7.72
N TYR A 134 21.08 -3.86 -8.70
CA TYR A 134 21.97 -3.76 -9.85
C TYR A 134 23.43 -3.56 -9.42
N LYS A 135 23.68 -2.68 -8.44
CA LYS A 135 25.01 -2.46 -7.87
C LYS A 135 25.53 -3.69 -7.11
N ALA A 136 24.69 -4.36 -6.34
CA ALA A 136 25.10 -5.50 -5.52
C ALA A 136 25.59 -6.69 -6.38
N VAL A 137 25.05 -6.87 -7.58
CA VAL A 137 25.44 -7.95 -8.50
C VAL A 137 26.58 -7.55 -9.46
N ALA A 138 27.18 -6.37 -9.31
CA ALA A 138 28.25 -5.92 -10.21
C ALA A 138 29.44 -6.91 -10.21
N GLY A 139 29.90 -7.32 -11.40
CA GLY A 139 30.96 -8.31 -11.58
C GLY A 139 30.60 -9.76 -11.20
N ARG A 140 29.36 -10.03 -10.81
CA ARG A 140 28.88 -11.38 -10.41
C ARG A 140 27.99 -12.00 -11.49
N LYS A 141 28.04 -13.32 -11.63
CA LYS A 141 27.32 -14.08 -12.68
C LYS A 141 26.00 -14.71 -12.23
N LYS A 142 25.75 -14.81 -10.92
CA LYS A 142 24.55 -15.41 -10.34
C LYS A 142 23.88 -14.42 -9.39
N LEU A 143 22.58 -14.21 -9.56
CA LEU A 143 21.74 -13.37 -8.71
C LEU A 143 20.54 -14.18 -8.21
N HIS A 144 20.32 -14.17 -6.90
CA HIS A 144 19.13 -14.74 -6.30
C HIS A 144 18.35 -13.69 -5.53
N ILE A 145 17.10 -13.51 -5.93
CA ILE A 145 16.19 -12.55 -5.35
C ILE A 145 15.13 -13.31 -4.56
N VAL A 146 15.13 -13.14 -3.24
CA VAL A 146 14.04 -13.53 -2.35
C VAL A 146 13.13 -12.31 -2.18
N HIS A 147 11.95 -12.36 -2.78
CA HIS A 147 11.01 -11.25 -2.78
C HIS A 147 9.77 -11.56 -1.94
N TYR A 148 9.48 -10.72 -0.95
CA TYR A 148 8.20 -10.77 -0.25
C TYR A 148 7.15 -10.03 -1.08
N GLY A 149 6.16 -10.77 -1.58
CA GLY A 149 4.99 -10.32 -2.34
C GLY A 149 5.23 -9.81 -3.76
N ILE A 150 5.06 -10.68 -4.76
CA ILE A 150 5.27 -10.36 -6.19
C ILE A 150 4.22 -9.39 -6.75
N ASN A 151 2.99 -9.41 -6.22
CA ASN A 151 1.84 -8.67 -6.74
C ASN A 151 1.73 -8.84 -8.27
N LEU A 152 1.80 -7.75 -9.04
CA LEU A 152 1.78 -7.78 -10.50
C LEU A 152 3.17 -7.93 -11.16
N GLY A 153 4.26 -7.83 -10.38
CA GLY A 153 5.63 -7.88 -10.89
C GLY A 153 6.14 -6.57 -11.50
N LEU A 154 5.46 -5.43 -11.29
CA LEU A 154 5.73 -4.15 -11.97
C LEU A 154 7.10 -3.53 -11.67
N GLN A 155 7.76 -3.92 -10.58
CA GLN A 155 9.10 -3.43 -10.23
C GLN A 155 10.18 -3.92 -11.23
N TRP A 156 10.05 -5.17 -11.67
CA TRP A 156 11.16 -5.93 -12.24
C TRP A 156 11.53 -5.62 -13.70
N PRO A 157 10.62 -5.18 -14.59
CA PRO A 157 10.96 -4.86 -15.97
C PRO A 157 12.15 -3.89 -16.14
N ASP A 158 12.27 -2.88 -15.30
CA ASP A 158 13.39 -1.94 -15.37
C ASP A 158 14.72 -2.60 -14.97
N LEU A 159 14.72 -3.40 -13.89
CA LEU A 159 15.91 -4.15 -13.48
C LEU A 159 16.34 -5.14 -14.56
N ILE A 160 15.38 -5.82 -15.20
CA ILE A 160 15.63 -6.77 -16.28
C ILE A 160 16.39 -6.12 -17.43
N GLN A 161 15.92 -4.95 -17.88
CA GLN A 161 16.58 -4.19 -18.94
C GLN A 161 17.99 -3.77 -18.54
N TRP A 162 18.18 -3.28 -17.32
CA TRP A 162 19.50 -2.86 -16.84
C TRP A 162 20.48 -4.03 -16.76
N LEU A 163 20.05 -5.18 -16.25
CA LEU A 163 20.88 -6.39 -16.16
C LEU A 163 21.23 -6.94 -17.55
N ALA A 164 20.29 -6.92 -18.49
CA ALA A 164 20.53 -7.35 -19.87
C ALA A 164 21.55 -6.46 -20.60
N GLY A 165 21.55 -5.15 -20.32
CA GLY A 165 22.45 -4.18 -20.95
C GLY A 165 23.86 -4.09 -20.36
N ARG A 166 24.27 -5.04 -19.50
CA ARG A 166 25.60 -5.03 -18.88
C ARG A 166 26.70 -5.40 -19.88
N GLU A 167 27.83 -4.70 -19.81
CA GLU A 167 29.01 -4.97 -20.65
C GLU A 167 29.58 -6.38 -20.42
N ASP A 168 29.53 -6.88 -19.19
CA ASP A 168 29.98 -8.23 -18.84
C ASP A 168 28.93 -9.32 -19.07
N GLY A 169 27.82 -8.96 -19.72
CA GLY A 169 26.65 -9.81 -19.98
C GLY A 169 25.69 -9.93 -18.77
N PRO A 170 24.45 -10.37 -19.02
CA PRO A 170 23.47 -10.56 -17.95
C PRO A 170 23.87 -11.69 -16.99
N PRO A 171 23.60 -11.56 -15.68
CA PRO A 171 23.71 -12.67 -14.75
C PRO A 171 22.57 -13.68 -14.99
N VAL A 172 22.77 -14.91 -14.53
CA VAL A 172 21.67 -15.86 -14.32
C VAL A 172 20.87 -15.40 -13.12
N VAL A 173 19.58 -15.16 -13.31
CA VAL A 173 18.70 -14.67 -12.25
C VAL A 173 17.76 -15.78 -11.80
N ARG A 174 17.73 -16.00 -10.49
CA ARG A 174 16.70 -16.80 -9.83
C ARG A 174 15.88 -15.89 -8.92
N MET A 175 14.58 -16.06 -8.96
CA MET A 175 13.66 -15.30 -8.11
C MET A 175 12.72 -16.25 -7.38
N ILE A 176 12.75 -16.20 -6.06
CA ILE A 176 11.74 -16.82 -5.21
C ILE A 176 10.86 -15.71 -4.66
N SER A 177 9.55 -15.80 -4.92
CA SER A 177 8.58 -14.90 -4.30
C SER A 177 7.81 -15.59 -3.18
N ILE A 178 7.73 -14.96 -2.01
CA ILE A 178 6.95 -15.43 -0.87
C ILE A 178 5.64 -14.65 -0.86
N ASN A 179 4.52 -15.35 -1.05
CA ASN A 179 3.22 -14.73 -1.29
C ASN A 179 2.14 -15.29 -0.37
N ILE A 180 1.30 -14.39 0.14
CA ILE A 180 0.06 -14.78 0.81
C ILE A 180 -0.97 -15.08 -0.29
N PRO A 181 -1.59 -16.27 -0.31
CA PRO A 181 -2.59 -16.62 -1.31
C PRO A 181 -3.77 -15.65 -1.28
N GLN A 182 -4.33 -15.32 -2.44
CA GLN A 182 -5.56 -14.53 -2.48
C GLN A 182 -6.78 -15.37 -2.06
N PRO A 183 -7.79 -14.77 -1.42
CA PRO A 183 -9.07 -15.45 -1.21
C PRO A 183 -9.76 -15.80 -2.54
N GLY A 184 -10.47 -16.94 -2.60
CA GLY A 184 -11.31 -17.32 -3.75
C GLY A 184 -10.85 -18.57 -4.49
N PHE A 185 -11.39 -18.79 -5.70
CA PHE A 185 -11.21 -20.03 -6.48
C PHE A 185 -9.86 -20.15 -7.18
N SER A 186 -9.16 -19.04 -7.41
CA SER A 186 -7.87 -19.00 -8.11
C SER A 186 -6.80 -18.28 -7.27
N PRO A 187 -6.44 -18.82 -6.09
CA PRO A 187 -5.60 -18.14 -5.10
C PRO A 187 -4.17 -17.82 -5.57
N TYR A 188 -3.71 -18.48 -6.65
CA TYR A 188 -2.35 -18.41 -7.16
C TYR A 188 -2.22 -17.80 -8.56
N GLU A 189 -3.33 -17.61 -9.27
CA GLU A 189 -3.33 -17.24 -10.70
C GLU A 189 -2.54 -15.95 -10.98
N GLN A 190 -2.72 -14.91 -10.16
CA GLN A 190 -1.98 -13.65 -10.33
C GLN A 190 -0.46 -13.81 -10.12
N ILE A 191 -0.05 -14.69 -9.20
CA ILE A 191 1.35 -14.95 -8.87
C ILE A 191 2.01 -15.70 -10.03
N GLU A 192 1.35 -16.73 -10.55
CA GLU A 192 1.80 -17.50 -11.70
C GLU A 192 1.88 -16.62 -12.95
N GLU A 193 0.85 -15.82 -13.22
CA GLU A 193 0.81 -14.89 -14.34
C GLU A 193 1.94 -13.85 -14.25
N ALA A 194 2.24 -13.33 -13.05
CA ALA A 194 3.38 -12.45 -12.84
C ALA A 194 4.70 -13.13 -13.17
N GLY A 195 4.91 -14.37 -12.68
CA GLY A 195 6.09 -15.17 -13.01
C GLY A 195 6.27 -15.37 -14.51
N HIS A 196 5.20 -15.79 -15.21
CA HIS A 196 5.21 -15.97 -16.66
C HIS A 196 5.52 -14.68 -17.41
N ARG A 197 4.90 -13.55 -17.04
CA ARG A 197 5.18 -12.24 -17.65
C ARG A 197 6.65 -11.85 -17.49
N LEU A 198 7.24 -12.07 -16.31
CA LEU A 198 8.65 -11.74 -16.06
C LEU A 198 9.60 -12.62 -16.88
N SER A 199 9.39 -13.93 -16.91
CA SER A 199 10.20 -14.85 -17.71
C SER A 199 10.10 -14.54 -19.21
N ASN A 200 8.88 -14.28 -19.72
CA ASN A 200 8.65 -13.90 -21.11
C ASN A 200 9.23 -12.52 -21.46
N TYR A 201 9.28 -11.60 -20.49
CA TYR A 201 9.88 -10.30 -20.71
C TYR A 201 11.41 -10.40 -20.76
N ALA A 202 12.03 -11.17 -19.85
CA ALA A 202 13.47 -11.38 -19.83
C ALA A 202 14.00 -12.10 -21.08
N SER A 203 13.25 -13.07 -21.61
CA SER A 203 13.66 -13.80 -22.82
C SER A 203 13.78 -12.92 -24.05
N LYS A 204 12.99 -11.82 -24.15
CA LYS A 204 13.12 -10.81 -25.21
C LYS A 204 14.47 -10.09 -25.21
N PHE A 205 15.18 -10.11 -24.08
CA PHE A 205 16.51 -9.54 -23.93
C PHE A 205 17.61 -10.61 -23.84
N GLY A 206 17.31 -11.87 -24.21
CA GLY A 206 18.28 -12.97 -24.16
C GLY A 206 18.69 -13.38 -22.74
N MET A 207 17.95 -12.95 -21.71
CA MET A 207 18.23 -13.29 -20.31
C MET A 207 17.27 -14.40 -19.83
N SER A 208 17.77 -15.28 -18.95
CA SER A 208 16.95 -16.29 -18.29
C SER A 208 16.65 -15.91 -16.84
N ILE A 209 15.37 -15.93 -16.48
CA ILE A 209 14.91 -15.78 -15.10
C ILE A 209 14.18 -17.05 -14.68
N LYS A 210 14.69 -17.73 -13.65
CA LYS A 210 13.98 -18.84 -13.01
C LYS A 210 13.12 -18.30 -11.88
N PHE A 211 11.81 -18.19 -12.13
CA PHE A 211 10.83 -17.77 -11.13
C PHE A 211 10.23 -18.97 -10.39
N GLN A 212 10.10 -18.85 -9.07
CA GLN A 212 9.39 -19.78 -8.21
C GLN A 212 8.55 -18.98 -7.20
N ALA A 213 7.37 -19.52 -6.87
CA ALA A 213 6.52 -18.97 -5.83
C ALA A 213 6.46 -19.94 -4.64
N ILE A 214 6.66 -19.41 -3.44
CA ILE A 214 6.31 -20.05 -2.17
C ILE A 214 5.04 -19.38 -1.69
N THR A 215 3.99 -20.18 -1.48
CA THR A 215 2.68 -19.68 -1.08
C THR A 215 2.41 -20.09 0.36
N GLY A 216 1.98 -19.13 1.18
CA GLY A 216 1.72 -19.37 2.59
C GLY A 216 2.03 -18.15 3.44
N LYS A 217 2.08 -18.40 4.76
CA LYS A 217 2.44 -17.38 5.74
C LYS A 217 3.95 -17.07 5.63
N PRO A 218 4.37 -15.81 5.46
CA PRO A 218 5.78 -15.47 5.34
C PRO A 218 6.62 -15.96 6.53
N GLU A 219 6.05 -15.95 7.73
CA GLU A 219 6.68 -16.42 8.95
C GLU A 219 6.85 -17.95 9.05
N ALA A 220 6.20 -18.72 8.16
CA ALA A 220 6.37 -20.16 8.08
C ALA A 220 7.50 -20.59 7.12
N VAL A 221 8.02 -19.66 6.30
CA VAL A 221 9.09 -19.95 5.34
C VAL A 221 10.43 -20.06 6.07
N ARG A 222 11.14 -21.15 5.80
CA ARG A 222 12.48 -21.41 6.34
C ARG A 222 13.55 -21.01 5.33
N ALA A 223 14.75 -20.72 5.81
CA ALA A 223 15.87 -20.36 4.94
C ALA A 223 16.27 -21.53 4.02
N GLU A 224 16.07 -22.76 4.49
CA GLU A 224 16.35 -23.98 3.72
C GLU A 224 15.41 -24.14 2.51
N ASP A 225 14.17 -23.63 2.59
CA ASP A 225 13.20 -23.67 1.49
C ASP A 225 13.61 -22.77 0.31
N LEU A 226 14.59 -21.90 0.52
CA LEU A 226 15.05 -20.90 -0.46
C LEU A 226 16.24 -21.40 -1.28
N HIS A 227 16.80 -22.57 -0.94
CA HIS A 227 17.91 -23.20 -1.68
C HIS A 227 19.06 -22.23 -1.96
N ILE A 228 19.55 -21.53 -0.94
CA ILE A 228 20.60 -20.50 -1.08
C ILE A 228 21.91 -21.16 -1.51
N ASP A 229 22.51 -20.63 -2.59
CA ASP A 229 23.81 -21.03 -3.12
C ASP A 229 24.87 -20.00 -2.68
N PRO A 230 25.92 -20.37 -1.93
CA PRO A 230 26.98 -19.45 -1.52
C PRO A 230 27.69 -18.71 -2.68
N ASP A 231 27.64 -19.25 -3.90
CA ASP A 231 28.24 -18.60 -5.07
C ASP A 231 27.38 -17.44 -5.63
N GLU A 232 26.12 -17.35 -5.24
CA GLU A 232 25.16 -16.39 -5.75
C GLU A 232 25.13 -15.09 -4.92
N VAL A 233 24.85 -13.97 -5.58
CA VAL A 233 24.51 -12.74 -4.84
C VAL A 233 23.08 -12.89 -4.35
N LEU A 234 22.92 -13.07 -3.03
CA LEU A 234 21.61 -13.10 -2.40
C LEU A 234 21.09 -11.68 -2.12
N VAL A 235 19.88 -11.40 -2.58
CA VAL A 235 19.12 -10.19 -2.31
C VAL A 235 17.80 -10.55 -1.67
N VAL A 236 17.47 -9.92 -0.54
CA VAL A 236 16.13 -9.95 0.04
C VAL A 236 15.44 -8.63 -0.22
N ASN A 237 14.29 -8.65 -0.90
CA ASN A 237 13.53 -7.45 -1.27
C ASN A 237 12.10 -7.53 -0.72
N SER A 238 11.66 -6.47 -0.03
CA SER A 238 10.28 -6.32 0.44
C SER A 238 9.83 -4.89 0.22
N LEU A 239 8.86 -4.69 -0.67
CA LEU A 239 8.26 -3.38 -0.89
C LEU A 239 6.94 -3.34 -0.16
N PHE A 240 6.99 -2.76 1.04
CA PHE A 240 5.85 -2.52 1.91
C PHE A 240 5.14 -3.78 2.43
N GLN A 241 5.59 -4.99 2.12
CA GLN A 241 4.87 -6.22 2.50
C GLN A 241 4.99 -6.55 3.98
N PHE A 242 6.06 -6.12 4.66
CA PHE A 242 6.19 -6.36 6.11
C PHE A 242 5.15 -5.63 6.96
N ARG A 243 4.41 -4.67 6.39
CA ARG A 243 3.29 -4.01 7.07
C ARG A 243 2.15 -4.95 7.44
N THR A 244 2.08 -6.13 6.80
CA THR A 244 1.05 -7.15 7.09
C THR A 244 1.49 -8.13 8.17
N LEU A 245 2.75 -8.07 8.60
CA LEU A 245 3.28 -8.89 9.69
C LEU A 245 2.94 -8.23 11.02
N MET A 246 2.31 -9.01 11.88
CA MET A 246 1.95 -8.60 13.24
C MET A 246 3.22 -8.41 14.08
N ASP A 247 3.22 -7.33 14.88
CA ASP A 247 4.26 -7.03 15.86
C ASP A 247 4.06 -7.80 17.17
N ASP A 248 2.80 -8.13 17.49
CA ASP A 248 2.46 -8.89 18.69
C ASP A 248 2.21 -10.36 18.38
N SER A 249 2.61 -11.23 19.29
CA SER A 249 2.15 -12.60 19.34
C SER A 249 0.95 -12.69 20.28
N LEU A 250 -0.09 -13.43 19.88
CA LEU A 250 -1.27 -13.68 20.73
C LEU A 250 -0.95 -14.51 22.00
N LYS A 251 0.31 -14.85 22.23
CA LYS A 251 0.81 -15.65 23.36
C LYS A 251 2.14 -15.05 23.81
N PHE A 252 2.22 -14.60 25.06
CA PHE A 252 3.38 -13.92 25.65
C PHE A 252 4.74 -14.62 25.42
N ASP A 253 4.75 -15.95 25.22
CA ASP A 253 5.98 -16.74 25.03
C ASP A 253 6.37 -16.99 23.57
N ARG A 254 5.68 -16.39 22.58
CA ARG A 254 5.99 -16.60 21.16
C ARG A 254 6.66 -15.39 20.53
N VAL A 255 7.70 -15.66 19.75
CA VAL A 255 8.33 -14.70 18.83
C VAL A 255 7.27 -14.14 17.88
N SER A 256 7.26 -12.83 17.64
CA SER A 256 6.30 -12.20 16.74
C SER A 256 6.47 -12.71 15.30
N PRO A 257 5.41 -12.72 14.47
CA PRO A 257 5.54 -13.02 13.04
C PRO A 257 6.61 -12.18 12.32
N ARG A 258 6.72 -10.90 12.66
CA ARG A 258 7.77 -10.03 12.12
C ARG A 258 9.17 -10.52 12.49
N ASP A 259 9.41 -10.83 13.77
CA ASP A 259 10.70 -11.30 14.24
C ASP A 259 11.05 -12.69 13.69
N MET A 260 10.07 -13.56 13.48
CA MET A 260 10.29 -14.85 12.81
C MET A 260 10.81 -14.64 11.38
N VAL A 261 10.18 -13.75 10.61
CA VAL A 261 10.64 -13.41 9.24
C VAL A 261 12.03 -12.79 9.25
N LEU A 262 12.29 -11.82 10.13
CA LEU A 262 13.61 -11.18 10.25
C LEU A 262 14.68 -12.18 10.70
N GLY A 263 14.33 -13.11 11.58
CA GLY A 263 15.18 -14.23 12.01
C GLY A 263 15.52 -15.15 10.84
N THR A 264 14.55 -15.48 9.99
CA THR A 264 14.80 -16.24 8.76
C THR A 264 15.76 -15.48 7.84
N ILE A 265 15.54 -14.18 7.59
CA ILE A 265 16.43 -13.34 6.77
C ILE A 265 17.86 -13.33 7.31
N ARG A 266 18.02 -13.26 8.64
CA ARG A 266 19.34 -13.35 9.27
C ARG A 266 20.01 -14.69 9.01
N LYS A 267 19.27 -15.81 9.03
CA LYS A 267 19.80 -17.13 8.66
C LYS A 267 20.20 -17.20 7.19
N MET A 268 19.41 -16.59 6.29
CA MET A 268 19.75 -16.53 4.87
C MET A 268 21.13 -15.88 4.65
N LYS A 269 21.41 -14.79 5.36
CA LYS A 269 22.73 -14.11 5.31
C LYS A 269 23.87 -15.04 5.75
N LEU A 270 23.66 -15.89 6.75
CA LEU A 270 24.67 -16.83 7.22
C LEU A 270 24.92 -17.96 6.22
N MET A 271 23.93 -18.35 5.43
CA MET A 271 24.07 -19.38 4.39
C MET A 271 24.73 -18.84 3.11
N ALA A 272 24.70 -17.53 2.89
CA ALA A 272 25.30 -16.85 1.74
C ALA A 272 26.72 -16.32 2.00
N ALA A 273 27.23 -16.46 3.23
CA ALA A 273 28.56 -16.01 3.65
C ALA A 273 29.56 -17.17 3.64
#